data_AF-A0A6N8YWQ1-F1
#
_entry.id   AF-A0A6N8YWQ1-F1
#
_cell.length_a   1.000
_cell.length_b   1.000
_cell.length_c   1.000
_cell.angle_alpha   90.00
_cell.angle_beta   90.00
_cell.angle_gamma   90.00
#
_symmetry.space_group_name_H-M   'P 1'
#
loop_
_entity.id
_entity.type
_entity.pdbx_description
1 polymer ?
#
loop_
_entity_poly.entity_id
_entity_poly.type
_entity_poly.pdbx_seq_one_letter_code
_entity_poly.pdbx_strand_id
1 'polypeptide(L)' 'MKKVVSEISGIVFSIPWLMAKDNGLFEEEGIDMTFVRAQGDRENRVAYNPDDVDPILGHVPYEQNMVSIYRA' A
#
# COMPACT_ATOMS: atom_id res chain seq x y z
N MET A 1 0.96 -8.35 -25.82
CA MET A 1 1.64 -7.80 -24.63
C MET A 1 0.60 -7.11 -23.76
N LYS A 2 0.42 -7.58 -22.52
CA LYS A 2 -0.63 -7.12 -21.60
C LYS A 2 -0.10 -5.97 -20.75
N LYS A 3 -0.78 -4.83 -20.74
CA LYS A 3 -0.40 -3.67 -19.91
C LYS A 3 -0.98 -3.81 -18.51
N VAL A 4 -0.15 -3.68 -17.50
CA VAL A 4 -0.56 -3.75 -16.09
C VAL A 4 0.03 -2.56 -15.34
N VAL A 5 -0.82 -1.90 -14.56
CA VAL A 5 -0.41 -0.85 -13.62
C VAL A 5 -0.66 -1.39 -12.21
N SER A 6 0.37 -1.36 -11.37
CA SER A 6 0.31 -1.82 -10.00
C SER A 6 0.78 -0.73 -9.05
N GLU A 7 0.04 -0.53 -7.97
CA GLU A 7 0.47 0.36 -6.90
C GLU A 7 1.50 -0.37 -6.02
N ILE A 8 2.57 0.32 -5.66
CA ILE A 8 3.56 -0.14 -4.69
C ILE A 8 3.51 0.73 -3.43
N SER A 9 3.30 0.08 -2.29
CA SER A 9 3.26 0.69 -0.96
C SER A 9 4.31 0.03 -0.07
N GLY A 10 5.07 0.82 0.69
CA GLY A 10 6.13 0.32 1.57
C GLY A 10 7.30 -0.38 0.85
N ILE A 11 8.54 0.07 1.08
CA ILE A 11 9.69 -0.46 0.33
C ILE A 11 9.88 -1.97 0.50
N VAL A 12 9.63 -2.52 1.70
CA VAL A 12 9.86 -3.93 2.02
C VAL A 12 8.94 -4.87 1.23
N PHE A 13 7.66 -4.51 1.09
CA PHE A 13 6.67 -5.34 0.38
C PHE A 13 6.78 -5.21 -1.14
N SER A 14 7.42 -4.14 -1.62
CA SER A 14 7.56 -3.83 -3.04
C SER A 14 8.79 -4.48 -3.69
N ILE A 15 9.82 -4.84 -2.90
CA ILE A 15 11.09 -5.38 -3.41
C ILE A 15 10.92 -6.57 -4.35
N PRO A 16 10.11 -7.61 -4.05
CA PRO A 16 9.98 -8.76 -4.95
C PRO A 16 9.49 -8.37 -6.35
N TRP A 17 8.56 -7.42 -6.43
CA TRP A 17 7.99 -6.93 -7.69
C TRP A 17 8.98 -6.07 -8.48
N LEU A 18 9.74 -5.22 -7.78
CA LEU A 18 10.80 -4.42 -8.40
C LEU A 18 11.90 -5.32 -8.95
N MET A 19 12.32 -6.33 -8.18
CA MET A 19 13.34 -7.27 -8.61
C MET A 19 12.87 -8.12 -9.79
N ALA A 20 11.60 -8.54 -9.81
CA ALA A 20 11.03 -9.26 -10.95
C ALA A 20 11.09 -8.41 -12.25
N LYS A 21 10.79 -7.11 -12.15
CA LYS A 21 10.90 -6.18 -13.29
C LYS A 21 12.35 -5.98 -13.73
N ASP A 22 13.27 -5.78 -12.79
CA ASP A 22 14.69 -5.59 -13.11
C ASP A 22 15.33 -6.83 -13.77
N ASN A 23 14.76 -8.02 -13.52
CA ASN A 23 15.20 -9.27 -14.13
C ASN A 23 14.41 -9.66 -15.40
N GLY A 24 13.51 -8.81 -15.90
CA GLY A 24 12.77 -9.07 -17.14
C GLY A 24 11.68 -10.13 -17.04
N LEU A 25 11.30 -10.56 -15.82
CA LEU A 25 10.37 -11.67 -15.61
C LEU A 25 8.95 -11.33 -16.10
N PHE A 26 8.58 -10.05 -16.18
CA PHE A 26 7.28 -9.64 -16.72
C PHE A 26 7.29 -9.67 -18.25
N GLU A 27 8.38 -9.24 -18.85
CA GLU A 27 8.58 -9.22 -20.29
C GLU A 27 8.57 -10.64 -20.88
N GLU A 28 9.17 -11.61 -20.18
CA GLU A 28 9.10 -13.04 -20.51
C GLU A 28 7.66 -13.57 -20.59
N GLU A 29 6.79 -13.08 -19.69
CA GLU A 29 5.36 -13.39 -19.65
C GLU A 29 4.53 -12.50 -20.61
N GLY A 30 5.18 -11.64 -21.39
CA GLY A 30 4.52 -10.70 -22.29
C GLY A 30 3.70 -9.64 -21.56
N ILE A 31 4.13 -9.24 -20.36
CA ILE A 31 3.51 -8.22 -19.51
C ILE A 31 4.36 -6.94 -19.56
N ASP A 32 3.71 -5.83 -19.89
CA ASP A 32 4.25 -4.48 -19.80
C ASP A 32 3.82 -3.90 -18.44
N MET A 33 4.72 -3.96 -17.45
CA MET A 33 4.45 -3.63 -16.05
C MET A 33 4.89 -2.21 -15.69
N THR A 34 3.96 -1.42 -15.16
CA THR A 34 4.23 -0.08 -14.61
C THR A 34 3.88 -0.03 -13.13
N PHE A 35 4.84 0.38 -12.29
CA PHE A 35 4.61 0.63 -10.88
C PHE A 35 4.33 2.10 -10.63
N VAL A 36 3.29 2.38 -9.85
CA VAL A 36 2.98 3.72 -9.36
C VAL A 36 3.05 3.73 -7.84
N ARG A 37 3.53 4.83 -7.26
CA ARG A 37 3.61 4.95 -5.80
C ARG A 37 2.19 5.07 -5.25
N ALA A 38 1.83 4.21 -4.30
CA ALA A 38 0.55 4.34 -3.60
C ALA A 38 0.50 5.72 -2.92
N GLN A 39 -0.54 6.51 -3.23
CA GLN A 39 -0.86 7.70 -2.46
C GLN A 39 -1.55 7.25 -1.18
N GLY A 40 -0.76 6.84 -0.19
CA GLY A 40 -1.28 6.63 1.15
C GLY A 40 -1.69 7.98 1.72
N ASP A 41 -3.00 8.24 1.78
CA ASP A 41 -3.60 9.39 2.46
C ASP A 41 -3.54 9.19 4.00
N ARG A 42 -2.37 8.78 4.50
CA ARG A 42 -2.10 8.73 5.93
C ARG A 42 -1.60 10.11 6.31
N GLU A 43 -2.55 10.98 6.61
CA GLU A 43 -2.29 12.14 7.44
C GLU A 43 -1.63 11.60 8.73
N ASN A 44 -0.30 11.71 8.83
CA ASN A 44 0.44 11.33 10.02
C ASN A 44 0.04 12.32 11.12
N ARG A 45 -1.09 12.07 11.78
CA ARG A 45 -1.48 12.79 12.99
C ARG A 45 -0.52 12.37 14.09
N VAL A 46 0.54 13.15 14.24
CA VAL A 46 1.45 13.03 15.38
C VAL A 46 0.66 13.45 16.61
N ALA A 47 0.27 12.47 17.43
CA ALA A 47 -0.25 12.73 18.76
C ALA A 47 0.92 12.96 19.72
N TYR A 48 1.00 14.15 20.32
CA TYR A 48 2.03 14.50 21.30
C TYR A 48 1.70 13.96 22.70
N ASN A 49 0.41 13.69 22.95
CA ASN A 49 -0.09 13.08 24.17
C ASN A 49 -0.40 11.60 23.89
N PRO A 50 0.11 10.66 24.70
CA PRO A 50 -0.17 9.22 24.54
C PRO A 50 -1.66 8.86 24.55
N ASP A 51 -2.50 9.63 25.26
CA ASP A 51 -3.94 9.39 25.31
C ASP A 51 -4.68 9.80 24.02
N ASP A 52 -4.05 10.64 23.19
CA ASP A 52 -4.59 11.13 21.91
C ASP A 52 -4.11 10.28 20.72
N VAL A 53 -3.30 9.23 20.98
CA VAL A 53 -2.86 8.28 19.97
C VAL A 53 -4.05 7.41 19.59
N ASP A 54 -4.48 7.48 18.33
CA ASP A 54 -5.41 6.48 17.78
C ASP A 54 -4.70 5.12 17.77
N PRO A 55 -5.08 4.19 18.66
CA PRO A 55 -4.32 2.96 18.87
C PRO A 55 -4.45 1.99 17.69
N ILE A 56 -5.37 2.25 16.75
CA ILE A 56 -5.63 1.37 15.64
C ILE A 56 -5.74 2.18 14.35
N LEU A 57 -4.71 2.90 13.91
CA LEU A 57 -4.51 3.34 12.50
C LEU A 57 -5.79 3.77 11.71
N GLY A 58 -6.76 4.46 12.32
CA GLY A 58 -8.04 4.83 11.68
C GLY A 58 -9.14 3.76 11.68
N HIS A 59 -9.12 2.78 12.59
CA HIS A 59 -10.23 1.87 12.85
C HIS A 59 -11.15 2.50 13.89
N VAL A 60 -12.42 2.66 13.55
CA VAL A 60 -13.43 3.08 14.53
C VAL A 60 -14.02 1.87 15.26
N PRO A 61 -14.49 2.05 16.51
CA PRO A 61 -15.25 1.04 17.22
C PRO A 61 -16.43 0.55 16.36
N TYR A 62 -16.72 -0.75 16.43
CA TYR A 62 -17.77 -1.39 15.65
C TYR A 62 -19.14 -0.70 15.85
N GLU A 63 -19.37 -0.16 17.05
CA GLU A 63 -20.56 0.58 17.44
C GLU A 63 -20.79 1.85 16.63
N GLN A 64 -19.74 2.40 15.99
CA GLN A 64 -19.83 3.55 15.09
C GLN A 64 -20.19 3.15 13.65
N ASN A 65 -20.46 1.86 13.38
CA ASN A 65 -20.94 1.33 12.09
C ASN A 65 -20.04 1.67 10.88
N MET A 66 -18.78 2.05 11.07
CA MET A 66 -17.84 2.20 9.97
C MET A 66 -16.78 1.10 10.03
N VAL A 67 -16.68 0.32 8.96
CA VAL A 67 -15.64 -0.72 8.85
C VAL A 67 -14.45 -0.11 8.13
N SER A 68 -13.37 0.14 8.87
CA SER A 68 -12.07 0.44 8.25
C SER A 68 -11.47 -0.87 7.78
N ILE A 69 -11.68 -1.19 6.49
CA ILE A 69 -11.07 -2.37 5.88
C ILE A 69 -9.60 -2.05 5.65
N TYR A 70 -8.71 -2.79 6.30
CA TYR A 70 -7.28 -2.75 6.01
C TYR A 70 -7.06 -3.02 4.51
N ARG A 71 -6.61 -2.01 3.77
CA ARG A 71 -6.16 -2.15 2.39
C ARG A 71 -4.64 -2.33 2.42
N ALA A 72 -4.19 -3.54 2.09
CA ALA A 72 -2.78 -3.88 1.90
C ALA A 72 -2.23 -3.20 0.63
#